data_AF-A0A1W1C1P0-F1
#
_entry.id   AF-A0A1W1C1P0-F1
#
_cell.length_a   1.000
_cell.length_b   1.000
_cell.length_c   1.000
_cell.angle_alpha   90.00
_cell.angle_beta   90.00
_cell.angle_gamma   90.00
#
_symmetry.space_group_name_H-M   'P 1'
#
loop_
_entity.id
_entity.type
_entity.pdbx_description
1 polymer ?
#
loop_
_entity_poly.entity_id
_entity_poly.type
_entity_poly.pdbx_seq_one_letter_code
_entity_poly.pdbx_strand_id
1 'polypeptide(L)'
;MKKPPFTSHYLVLKDLINKVDVRRFNDSIVYLVSRIENIKLWLKSRGIEFVEDATSSSKFANYKPYILIDSEENMKRAKELLEELETPQILAFIEVWKLEGKD
;
A
#
# COMPACT_ATOMS: atom_id res chain seq x y z
N MET A 1 -19.82 0.29 -7.97
CA MET A 1 -19.66 0.86 -6.61
C MET A 1 -18.60 1.96 -6.64
N LYS A 2 -18.74 3.06 -5.89
CA LYS A 2 -17.64 4.05 -5.78
C LYS A 2 -16.55 3.52 -4.87
N LYS A 3 -15.28 3.80 -5.20
CA LYS A 3 -14.12 3.45 -4.37
C LYS A 3 -14.18 4.22 -3.03
N PRO A 4 -14.15 3.53 -1.87
CA PRO A 4 -14.07 4.20 -0.58
C PRO A 4 -12.80 5.04 -0.40
N PRO A 5 -12.82 6.05 0.48
CA PRO A 5 -11.61 6.73 0.92
C PRO A 5 -10.58 5.73 1.45
N PHE A 6 -9.29 6.03 1.28
CA PHE A 6 -8.17 5.24 1.81
C PHE A 6 -8.04 3.78 1.36
N THR A 7 -8.87 3.25 0.45
CA THR A 7 -8.70 1.90 -0.10
C THR A 7 -7.28 1.63 -0.64
N SER A 8 -6.70 2.59 -1.37
CA SER A 8 -5.31 2.46 -1.85
C SER A 8 -4.29 2.43 -0.73
N HIS A 9 -4.52 3.17 0.35
CA HIS A 9 -3.62 3.20 1.50
C HIS A 9 -3.64 1.86 2.22
N TYR A 10 -4.83 1.28 2.40
CA TYR A 10 -5.01 -0.07 2.95
C TYR A 10 -4.28 -1.13 2.11
N LEU A 11 -4.53 -1.16 0.78
CA LEU A 11 -3.93 -2.16 -0.11
C LEU A 11 -2.40 -2.06 -0.13
N VAL A 12 -1.86 -0.85 -0.27
CA VAL A 12 -0.41 -0.62 -0.30
C VAL A 12 0.21 -0.99 1.04
N LEU A 13 -0.35 -0.55 2.18
CA LEU A 13 0.19 -0.85 3.50
C LEU A 13 0.17 -2.35 3.79
N LYS A 14 -0.91 -3.05 3.43
CA LYS A 14 -1.04 -4.51 3.57
C LYS A 14 0.09 -5.24 2.85
N ASP A 15 0.34 -4.87 1.60
CA ASP A 15 1.38 -5.51 0.79
C ASP A 15 2.79 -5.20 1.31
N LEU A 16 3.04 -3.96 1.75
CA LEU A 16 4.31 -3.58 2.35
C LEU A 16 4.58 -4.36 3.64
N ILE A 17 3.58 -4.54 4.51
CA ILE A 17 3.69 -5.34 5.74
C ILE A 17 4.07 -6.79 5.41
N ASN A 18 3.56 -7.31 4.28
CA ASN A 18 3.87 -8.64 3.76
C ASN A 18 5.17 -8.69 2.95
N LYS A 19 6.00 -7.64 2.99
CA LYS A 19 7.29 -7.52 2.29
C LYS A 19 7.16 -7.62 0.76
N VAL A 20 6.01 -7.23 0.20
CA VAL A 20 5.78 -7.19 -1.24
C VAL A 20 6.34 -5.89 -1.82
N ASP A 21 7.16 -5.99 -2.88
CA ASP A 21 7.55 -4.82 -3.67
C ASP A 21 6.35 -4.31 -4.47
N VAL A 22 5.70 -3.26 -3.95
CA VAL A 22 4.50 -2.65 -4.55
C VAL A 22 4.75 -2.07 -5.95
N ARG A 23 6.00 -1.79 -6.34
CA ARG A 23 6.33 -1.27 -7.68
C ARG A 23 6.40 -2.35 -8.75
N ARG A 24 6.35 -3.63 -8.37
CA ARG A 24 6.31 -4.73 -9.37
C ARG A 24 4.99 -4.76 -10.13
N PHE A 25 4.02 -3.94 -9.71
CA PHE A 25 2.68 -3.88 -10.23
C PHE A 25 2.39 -2.54 -10.90
N ASN A 26 1.31 -2.52 -11.68
CA ASN A 26 0.73 -1.28 -12.16
C ASN A 26 -0.10 -0.63 -11.04
N ASP A 27 0.35 0.52 -10.53
CA ASP A 27 -0.27 1.29 -9.45
C ASP A 27 -1.78 1.47 -9.61
N SER A 28 -2.24 1.75 -10.84
CA SER A 28 -3.65 2.09 -11.11
C SER A 28 -4.55 0.87 -11.20
N ILE A 29 -3.99 -0.28 -11.56
CA ILE A 29 -4.73 -1.55 -11.61
C ILE A 29 -4.78 -2.14 -10.20
N VAL A 30 -3.63 -2.44 -9.61
CA VAL A 30 -3.55 -3.21 -8.36
C VAL A 30 -3.90 -2.37 -7.14
N TYR A 31 -3.41 -1.12 -7.08
CA TYR A 31 -3.57 -0.28 -5.90
C TYR A 31 -4.60 0.83 -6.09
N LEU A 32 -5.26 0.88 -7.25
CA LEU A 32 -6.31 1.86 -7.56
C LEU A 32 -5.85 3.31 -7.37
N VAL A 33 -4.56 3.59 -7.57
CA VAL A 33 -3.95 4.91 -7.36
C VAL A 33 -3.10 5.29 -8.56
N SER A 34 -3.03 6.59 -8.87
CA SER A 34 -2.21 7.08 -9.98
C SER A 34 -0.73 7.19 -9.62
N ARG A 35 -0.42 7.43 -8.34
CA ARG A 35 0.94 7.58 -7.82
C ARG A 35 1.02 7.02 -6.41
N ILE A 36 1.62 5.85 -6.28
CA ILE A 36 1.88 5.22 -4.99
C ILE A 36 2.76 6.10 -4.07
N GLU A 37 3.64 6.95 -4.61
CA GLU A 37 4.47 7.88 -3.81
C GLU A 37 3.61 8.80 -2.90
N ASN A 38 2.41 9.18 -3.33
CA ASN A 38 1.51 9.99 -2.47
C ASN A 38 1.04 9.20 -1.24
N ILE A 39 0.85 7.88 -1.39
CA ILE A 39 0.49 6.98 -0.31
C ILE A 39 1.65 6.86 0.67
N LYS A 40 2.88 6.71 0.18
CA LYS A 40 4.10 6.70 1.01
C LYS A 40 4.24 7.97 1.83
N LEU A 41 4.05 9.14 1.23
CA LEU A 41 4.10 10.42 1.96
C LEU A 41 3.04 10.49 3.07
N TRP A 42 1.83 9.99 2.79
CA TRP A 42 0.79 9.88 3.80
C TRP A 42 1.14 8.89 4.92
N LEU A 43 1.71 7.72 4.59
CA LEU A 43 2.15 6.73 5.59
C LEU A 43 3.27 7.31 6.47
N LYS A 44 4.22 8.04 5.88
CA LYS A 44 5.27 8.75 6.63
C LYS A 44 4.68 9.76 7.61
N SER A 45 3.67 10.53 7.22
CA SER A 45 3.01 11.47 8.14
C SER A 45 2.24 10.80 9.27
N ARG A 46 1.99 9.49 9.18
CA ARG A 46 1.42 8.66 10.27
C ARG A 46 2.49 8.02 11.17
N GLY A 47 3.77 8.29 10.90
CA GLY A 47 4.90 7.76 11.67
C GLY A 47 5.39 6.41 11.17
N ILE A 48 5.06 6.02 9.94
CA ILE A 48 5.60 4.80 9.32
C ILE A 48 6.93 5.10 8.67
N GLU A 49 7.94 4.31 9.01
CA GLU A 49 9.30 4.47 8.53
C GLU A 49 9.64 3.52 7.39
N PHE A 50 10.45 4.03 6.45
CA PHE A 50 10.83 3.32 5.24
C PHE A 50 12.31 3.53 4.93
N VAL A 51 12.96 2.51 4.37
CA VAL A 51 14.24 2.65 3.66
C VAL A 51 14.00 2.73 2.17
N GLU A 52 14.79 3.54 1.47
CA GLU A 52 14.83 3.50 0.01
C GLU A 52 15.81 2.41 -0.41
N ASP A 53 15.34 1.45 -1.20
CA ASP A 53 16.25 0.50 -1.84
C ASP A 53 16.75 1.09 -3.17
N ALA A 54 18.02 1.48 -3.20
CA ALA A 54 18.64 2.08 -4.38
C ALA A 54 18.99 1.06 -5.48
N THR A 55 18.84 -0.25 -5.21
CA THR A 55 19.40 -1.31 -6.06
C THR A 55 18.39 -1.92 -7.03
N SER A 56 17.10 -1.67 -6.85
CA SER A 56 16.03 -2.36 -7.58
C SER A 56 15.35 -1.44 -8.61
N SER A 57 15.41 -1.87 -9.87
CA SER A 57 14.65 -1.26 -10.97
C SER A 57 13.22 -1.81 -11.04
N SER A 58 12.25 -0.97 -11.42
CA SER A 58 10.89 -1.40 -11.73
C SER A 58 10.57 -1.12 -13.20
N LYS A 59 9.76 -1.99 -13.81
CA LYS A 59 9.20 -1.79 -15.16
C LYS A 59 8.09 -0.73 -15.18
N PHE A 60 7.42 -0.51 -14.05
CA PHE A 60 6.20 0.30 -13.95
C PHE A 60 6.42 1.66 -13.29
N ALA A 61 7.52 1.83 -12.55
CA ALA A 61 7.79 3.02 -11.76
C ALA A 61 9.25 3.46 -11.84
N ASN A 62 9.46 4.76 -12.01
CA ASN A 62 10.80 5.38 -12.01
C ASN A 62 11.29 5.79 -10.60
N TYR A 63 10.43 5.70 -9.58
CA TYR A 63 10.81 5.99 -8.19
C TYR A 63 11.38 4.73 -7.52
N LYS A 64 12.31 4.90 -6.56
CA LYS A 64 12.92 3.79 -5.80
C LYS A 64 11.85 3.06 -4.97
N PRO A 65 11.90 1.73 -4.80
CA PRO A 65 11.01 1.10 -3.85
C PRO A 65 11.35 1.61 -2.47
N TYR A 66 10.31 1.65 -1.67
CA TYR A 66 10.42 1.96 -0.28
C TYR A 66 10.00 0.70 0.46
N ILE A 67 10.92 0.20 1.30
CA ILE A 67 10.73 -1.00 2.09
C ILE A 67 10.45 -0.53 3.51
N LEU A 68 9.43 -1.08 4.15
CA LEU A 68 9.18 -0.84 5.57
C LEU A 68 10.41 -1.23 6.39
N ILE A 69 10.83 -0.36 7.31
CA ILE A 69 11.86 -0.74 8.28
C ILE A 69 11.30 -1.85 9.17
N ASP A 70 11.98 -3.00 9.21
CA ASP A 70 11.58 -4.19 9.99
C ASP A 70 12.01 -4.06 11.46
N SER A 71 11.59 -2.96 12.11
CA SER A 71 11.70 -2.79 13.56
C SER A 71 10.37 -3.16 14.23
N GLU A 72 10.44 -3.68 15.45
CA GLU A 72 9.25 -4.08 16.19
C GLU A 72 8.25 -2.93 16.34
N GLU A 73 8.74 -1.73 16.66
CA GLU A 73 7.93 -0.52 16.82
C GLU A 73 7.26 -0.10 15.51
N ASN A 74 8.01 -0.04 14.41
CA ASN A 74 7.46 0.37 13.11
C ASN A 74 6.45 -0.67 12.57
N MET A 75 6.72 -1.97 12.75
CA MET A 75 5.81 -3.03 12.35
C MET A 75 4.53 -3.06 13.20
N LYS A 76 4.65 -2.78 14.51
CA LYS A 76 3.48 -2.61 15.38
C LYS A 76 2.63 -1.43 14.89
N ARG A 77 3.25 -0.27 14.68
CA ARG A 77 2.59 0.94 14.18
C ARG A 77 1.90 0.72 12.82
N ALA A 78 2.56 0.01 11.91
CA ALA A 78 2.02 -0.32 10.60
C ALA A 78 0.77 -1.20 10.70
N LYS A 79 0.78 -2.19 11.59
CA LYS A 79 -0.39 -3.07 11.83
C LYS A 79 -1.54 -2.32 12.47
N GLU A 80 -1.28 -1.50 13.49
CA GLU A 80 -2.31 -0.64 14.12
C GLU A 80 -2.97 0.27 13.08
N LEU A 81 -2.17 0.93 12.23
CA LEU A 81 -2.70 1.77 11.15
C LEU A 81 -3.47 0.96 10.10
N LEU A 82 -3.04 -0.27 9.81
CA LEU A 82 -3.77 -1.15 8.89
C LEU A 82 -5.16 -1.50 9.45
N GLU A 83 -5.25 -1.81 10.75
CA GLU A 83 -6.52 -2.07 11.44
C GLU A 83 -7.45 -0.84 11.42
N GLU A 84 -6.92 0.37 11.64
CA GLU A 84 -7.69 1.62 11.51
C GLU A 84 -8.28 1.81 10.11
N LEU A 85 -7.54 1.40 9.08
CA LEU A 85 -7.96 1.48 7.67
C LEU A 85 -8.90 0.33 7.27
N GLU A 86 -8.96 -0.77 8.02
CA GLU A 86 -9.72 -1.96 7.70
C GLU A 86 -11.22 -1.80 8.01
N THR A 87 -11.86 -0.85 7.33
CA THR A 87 -13.30 -0.60 7.50
C THR A 87 -14.14 -1.62 6.72
N PRO A 88 -15.36 -1.95 7.20
CA PRO A 88 -16.27 -2.84 6.47
C PRO A 88 -16.55 -2.39 5.03
N GLN A 89 -16.56 -1.07 4.79
CA GLN A 89 -16.75 -0.48 3.47
C GLN A 89 -15.59 -0.79 2.52
N ILE A 90 -14.35 -0.69 3.01
CA ILE A 90 -13.15 -1.04 2.24
C ILE A 90 -13.14 -2.55 1.96
N LEU A 91 -13.42 -3.38 2.96
CA LEU A 91 -13.44 -4.84 2.80
C LEU A 91 -14.47 -5.29 1.76
N ALA A 92 -15.72 -4.81 1.88
CA ALA A 92 -16.78 -5.13 0.93
C ALA A 92 -16.45 -4.66 -0.49
N PHE A 93 -15.84 -3.49 -0.63
CA PHE A 93 -15.40 -2.98 -1.93
C PHE A 93 -14.31 -3.88 -2.55
N ILE A 94 -13.31 -4.29 -1.78
CA ILE A 94 -12.21 -5.15 -2.26
C ILE A 94 -12.75 -6.52 -2.67
N GLU A 95 -13.66 -7.10 -1.90
CA GLU A 95 -14.28 -8.39 -2.22
C GLU A 95 -14.99 -8.35 -3.57
N VAL A 96 -15.84 -7.34 -3.80
CA VAL A 96 -16.53 -7.15 -5.09
C VAL A 96 -15.51 -6.91 -6.21
N TRP A 97 -14.51 -6.07 -5.97
CA TRP A 97 -13.49 -5.74 -6.97
C TRP A 97 -12.69 -6.98 -7.43
N LYS A 98 -12.37 -7.90 -6.51
CA LYS A 98 -11.71 -9.17 -6.83
C LYS A 98 -12.61 -10.15 -7.59
N LEU A 99 -13.89 -10.24 -7.21
CA LEU A 99 -14.86 -11.08 -7.90
C LEU A 99 -15.11 -10.64 -9.36
N GLU A 100 -14.88 -9.37 -9.67
CA GLU A 100 -14.92 -8.85 -11.04
C GLU A 100 -13.68 -9.19 -11.89
N GLY A 101 -12.72 -9.95 -11.36
CA GLY A 101 -11.53 -10.43 -12.09
C GLY A 101 -10.51 -9.35 -12.42
N LYS A 102 -10.37 -8.34 -11.54
CA LYS A 102 -9.49 -7.16 -11.76
C LYS A 102 -8.15 -7.20 -11.01
N ASP A 103 -7.71 -8.37 -10.55
CA ASP A 103 -6.38 -8.58 -9.93
C ASP A 103 -5.24 -8.56 -10.96
#